data_AF-A0A6L9ZHY3-F1
#
_entry.id   AF-A0A6L9ZHY3-F1
#
_cell.length_a   1.000
_cell.length_b   1.000
_cell.length_c   1.000
_cell.angle_alpha   90.00
_cell.angle_beta   90.00
_cell.angle_gamma   90.00
#
_symmetry.space_group_name_H-M   'P 1'
#
loop_
_entity.id
_entity.type
_entity.pdbx_description
1 polymer ?
#
loop_
_entity_poly.entity_id
_entity_poly.type
_entity_poly.pdbx_seq_one_letter_code
_entity_poly.pdbx_strand_id
1 'polypeptide(L)'
;LAALCPFVLVPKYQILYRRSSQSMTSKVDVMEKANLIVIERAFKAAPPELKSLKNKSLANAYRYLGKQCIANAFDDEGVKLASQKLSYSIKLYPKFLLSKETIRIILKLLILKLMPKKIAGHLIEIIGKKMPLVSVDNQIISEH
;
A
#
# COMPACT_ATOMS: atom_id res chain seq x y z
N LEU A 1 -22.30 -23.62 14.59
CA LEU A 1 -22.18 -23.30 13.15
C LEU A 1 -21.43 -24.40 12.40
N ALA A 2 -20.21 -24.76 12.81
CA ALA A 2 -19.44 -25.79 12.10
C ALA A 2 -20.03 -27.22 12.12
N ALA A 3 -20.77 -27.56 13.17
CA ALA A 3 -21.51 -28.82 13.26
C ALA A 3 -22.87 -28.80 12.54
N LEU A 4 -23.31 -27.64 12.04
CA LEU A 4 -24.63 -27.44 11.42
C LEU A 4 -24.56 -27.13 9.92
N CYS A 5 -23.35 -26.88 9.40
CA CYS A 5 -23.11 -26.54 8.00
C CYS A 5 -22.08 -27.54 7.43
N PRO A 6 -22.41 -28.30 6.37
CA PRO A 6 -21.45 -29.18 5.72
C PRO A 6 -20.37 -28.31 5.06
N PHE A 7 -19.15 -28.35 5.60
CA PHE A 7 -18.00 -27.75 4.93
C PHE A 7 -17.46 -28.72 3.90
N VAL A 8 -17.40 -28.29 2.66
CA VAL A 8 -16.74 -29.03 1.58
C VAL A 8 -15.32 -28.51 1.45
N LEU A 9 -14.35 -29.43 1.43
CA LEU A 9 -12.95 -29.11 1.15
C LEU A 9 -12.84 -28.56 -0.27
N VAL A 10 -12.34 -27.34 -0.41
CA VAL A 10 -11.99 -26.80 -1.73
C VAL A 10 -10.59 -27.33 -2.10
N PRO A 11 -10.44 -28.19 -3.13
CA PRO A 11 -9.19 -28.92 -3.39
C PRO A 11 -8.04 -28.04 -3.90
N LYS A 12 -8.34 -26.83 -4.38
CA LYS A 12 -7.38 -25.82 -4.78
C LYS A 12 -7.89 -24.45 -4.35
N TYR A 13 -7.00 -23.60 -3.86
CA TYR A 13 -7.36 -22.23 -3.52
C TYR A 13 -7.90 -21.51 -4.76
N GLN A 14 -9.15 -21.06 -4.73
CA GLN A 14 -9.72 -20.18 -5.76
C GLN A 14 -9.65 -18.75 -5.25
N ILE A 15 -8.44 -18.18 -5.26
CA ILE A 15 -8.22 -16.80 -4.82
C ILE A 15 -8.30 -15.90 -6.06
N LEU A 16 -9.52 -15.53 -6.45
CA LEU A 16 -9.78 -14.49 -7.43
C LEU A 16 -10.14 -13.20 -6.68
N TYR A 17 -9.14 -12.40 -6.32
CA TYR A 17 -9.40 -11.09 -5.71
C TYR A 17 -9.91 -10.11 -6.76
N ARG A 18 -11.21 -9.80 -6.72
CA ARG A 18 -11.77 -8.71 -7.52
C ARG A 18 -11.21 -7.37 -7.03
N ARG A 19 -10.38 -6.73 -7.85
CA ARG A 19 -10.06 -5.30 -7.69
C ARG A 19 -11.18 -4.48 -8.33
N SER A 20 -11.78 -3.58 -7.57
CA SER A 20 -12.82 -2.67 -8.07
C SER A 20 -12.45 -1.25 -7.70
N SER A 21 -12.54 -0.32 -8.65
CA SER A 21 -12.32 1.12 -8.42
C SER A 21 -13.27 1.73 -7.39
N GLN A 22 -14.40 1.06 -7.13
CA GLN A 22 -15.39 1.47 -6.14
C GLN A 22 -15.08 0.97 -4.73
N SER A 23 -14.09 0.08 -4.59
CA SER A 23 -13.72 -0.50 -3.30
C SER A 23 -13.12 0.55 -2.35
N MET A 24 -13.27 0.32 -1.05
CA MET A 24 -12.69 1.18 -0.01
C MET A 24 -11.16 1.31 -0.16
N THR A 25 -10.49 0.26 -0.60
CA THR A 25 -9.02 0.23 -0.78
C THR A 25 -8.54 0.94 -2.06
N SER A 26 -9.47 1.34 -2.93
CA SER A 26 -9.21 2.17 -4.11
C SER A 26 -9.33 3.67 -3.82
N LYS A 27 -9.97 4.07 -2.71
CA LYS A 27 -10.21 5.48 -2.34
C LYS A 27 -9.25 5.91 -1.22
N VAL A 28 -8.06 6.37 -1.60
CA VAL A 28 -6.96 6.67 -0.66
C VAL A 28 -7.34 7.74 0.37
N ASP A 29 -8.13 8.73 -0.01
CA ASP A 29 -8.65 9.79 0.86
C ASP A 29 -9.57 9.25 1.96
N VAL A 30 -10.46 8.31 1.60
CA VAL A 30 -11.36 7.64 2.53
C VAL A 30 -10.55 6.75 3.48
N MET A 31 -9.57 6.02 2.95
CA MET A 31 -8.66 5.18 3.75
C MET A 31 -7.87 6.00 4.76
N GLU A 32 -7.36 7.17 4.37
CA GLU A 32 -6.64 8.07 5.26
C GLU A 32 -7.50 8.50 6.44
N LYS A 33 -8.71 8.98 6.18
CA LYS A 33 -9.66 9.39 7.23
C LYS A 33 -9.97 8.24 8.18
N ALA A 34 -10.26 7.05 7.64
CA ALA A 34 -10.55 5.86 8.44
C ALA A 34 -9.35 5.44 9.31
N ASN A 35 -8.14 5.39 8.74
CA ASN A 35 -6.92 5.06 9.47
C ASN A 35 -6.65 6.04 10.61
N LEU A 36 -6.79 7.34 10.35
CA LEU A 36 -6.60 8.37 11.39
C LEU A 36 -7.59 8.18 12.54
N ILE A 37 -8.88 7.95 12.24
CA ILE A 37 -9.90 7.72 13.27
C ILE A 37 -9.56 6.50 14.13
N VAL A 38 -9.19 5.38 13.51
CA VAL A 38 -8.87 4.13 14.22
C VAL A 38 -7.63 4.30 15.08
N ILE A 39 -6.56 4.88 14.53
CA ILE A 39 -5.31 5.10 15.24
C ILE A 39 -5.53 6.04 16.43
N GLU A 40 -6.19 7.18 16.22
CA GLU A 40 -6.46 8.13 17.31
C GLU A 40 -7.29 7.51 18.44
N ARG A 41 -8.36 6.77 18.12
CA ARG A 41 -9.17 6.10 19.12
C ARG A 41 -8.39 5.03 19.88
N ALA A 42 -7.62 4.21 19.18
CA ALA A 42 -6.81 3.17 19.80
C ALA A 42 -5.77 3.75 20.76
N PHE A 43 -5.05 4.81 20.35
CA PHE A 43 -4.02 5.41 21.19
C PHE A 43 -4.56 6.32 22.30
N LYS A 44 -5.81 6.78 22.21
CA LYS A 44 -6.51 7.44 23.33
C LYS A 44 -6.75 6.48 24.50
N ALA A 45 -7.09 5.22 24.20
CA ALA A 45 -7.33 4.17 25.19
C ALA A 45 -6.06 3.34 25.53
N ALA A 46 -4.94 3.57 24.85
CA ALA A 46 -3.73 2.78 25.03
C ALA A 46 -3.03 3.08 26.38
N PRO A 47 -2.44 2.05 27.03
CA PRO A 47 -1.63 2.24 28.22
C PRO A 47 -0.33 3.01 27.89
N PRO A 48 0.28 3.71 28.87
CA PRO A 48 1.39 4.62 28.64
C PRO A 48 2.58 4.01 27.89
N GLU A 49 2.89 2.74 28.15
CA GLU A 49 4.01 2.01 27.55
C GLU A 49 3.84 1.89 26.02
N LEU A 50 2.60 1.80 25.55
CA LEU A 50 2.28 1.64 24.15
C LEU A 50 2.11 2.97 23.41
N LYS A 51 1.89 4.10 24.10
CA LYS A 51 1.68 5.41 23.46
C LYS A 51 2.82 5.83 22.53
N SER A 52 4.05 5.42 22.86
CA SER A 52 5.25 5.64 22.03
C SER A 52 5.13 5.07 20.60
N LEU A 53 4.29 4.04 20.40
CA LEU A 53 4.10 3.40 19.10
C LEU A 53 3.19 4.19 18.14
N LYS A 54 2.52 5.25 18.61
CA LYS A 54 1.58 6.03 17.79
C LYS A 54 2.19 6.54 16.49
N ASN A 55 3.37 7.15 16.57
CA ASN A 55 4.06 7.68 15.40
C ASN A 55 4.48 6.57 14.43
N LYS A 56 4.88 5.40 14.93
CA LYS A 56 5.20 4.24 14.10
C LYS A 56 3.94 3.70 13.40
N SER A 57 2.80 3.66 14.09
CA SER A 57 1.52 3.25 13.49
C SER A 57 1.04 4.21 12.42
N LEU A 58 1.10 5.52 12.67
CA LEU A 58 0.81 6.54 11.66
C LEU A 58 1.76 6.43 10.47
N ALA A 59 3.06 6.28 10.72
CA ALA A 59 4.05 6.12 9.65
C ALA A 59 3.74 4.90 8.77
N ASN A 60 3.31 3.77 9.37
CA ASN A 60 2.91 2.59 8.63
C ASN A 60 1.69 2.86 7.74
N ALA A 61 0.66 3.50 8.28
CA ALA A 61 -0.54 3.87 7.53
C ALA A 61 -0.18 4.75 6.33
N TYR A 62 0.63 5.79 6.53
CA TYR A 62 1.04 6.70 5.45
C TYR A 62 1.94 6.05 4.40
N ARG A 63 2.82 5.12 4.79
CA ARG A 63 3.61 4.33 3.83
C ARG A 63 2.71 3.47 2.96
N TYR A 64 1.70 2.83 3.56
CA TYR A 64 0.73 2.03 2.84
C TYR A 64 -0.14 2.89 1.91
N LEU A 65 -0.63 4.04 2.36
CA LEU A 65 -1.37 4.99 1.51
C LEU A 65 -0.54 5.45 0.31
N GLY A 66 0.75 5.74 0.51
CA GLY A 66 1.66 6.09 -0.58
C GLY A 66 1.82 4.97 -1.61
N LYS A 67 1.89 3.71 -1.15
CA LYS A 67 1.87 2.53 -2.03
C LYS A 67 0.55 2.43 -2.81
N GLN A 68 -0.59 2.68 -2.16
CA GLN A 68 -1.91 2.63 -2.81
C GLN A 68 -2.06 3.72 -3.88
N CYS A 69 -1.54 4.94 -3.67
CA CYS A 69 -1.56 6.00 -4.69
C CYS A 69 -0.90 5.53 -6.00
N ILE A 70 0.30 4.94 -5.92
CA ILE A 70 1.03 4.42 -7.10
C ILE A 70 0.29 3.23 -7.73
N ALA A 71 -0.34 2.38 -6.91
CA ALA A 71 -1.04 1.18 -7.37
C ALA A 71 -2.41 1.47 -8.02
N ASN A 72 -3.01 2.64 -7.74
CA ASN A 72 -4.31 3.03 -8.25
C ASN A 72 -4.20 4.00 -9.42
N ALA A 73 -3.14 4.81 -9.50
CA ALA A 73 -2.92 5.76 -10.58
C ALA A 73 -1.43 5.89 -10.95
N PHE A 74 -1.11 5.65 -12.22
CA PHE A 74 0.22 5.83 -12.82
C PHE A 74 0.36 7.21 -13.49
N ASP A 75 -0.31 8.22 -12.93
CA ASP A 75 -0.30 9.60 -13.41
C ASP A 75 0.45 10.53 -12.45
N ASP A 76 0.55 11.81 -12.84
CA ASP A 76 1.39 12.77 -12.13
C ASP A 76 0.79 13.14 -10.77
N GLU A 77 -0.55 13.11 -10.68
CA GLU A 77 -1.27 13.31 -9.42
C GLU A 77 -1.02 12.15 -8.45
N GLY A 78 -1.13 10.90 -8.90
CA GLY A 78 -0.82 9.71 -8.12
C GLY A 78 0.62 9.72 -7.59
N VAL A 79 1.59 10.10 -8.43
CA VAL A 79 3.01 10.25 -8.06
C VAL A 79 3.21 11.37 -7.02
N LYS A 80 2.53 12.51 -7.19
CA LYS A 80 2.57 13.63 -6.25
C LYS A 80 2.01 13.24 -4.89
N LEU A 81 0.81 12.65 -4.86
CA LEU A 81 0.17 12.19 -3.63
C LEU A 81 1.01 11.13 -2.93
N ALA A 82 1.50 10.13 -3.66
CA ALA A 82 2.39 9.11 -3.13
C ALA A 82 3.64 9.71 -2.48
N SER A 83 4.27 10.70 -3.14
CA SER A 83 5.44 11.40 -2.61
C SER A 83 5.13 12.12 -1.30
N GLN A 84 3.98 12.79 -1.20
CA GLN A 84 3.53 13.48 0.01
C GLN A 84 3.28 12.50 1.17
N LYS A 85 2.54 11.41 0.92
CA LYS A 85 2.25 10.39 1.94
C LYS A 85 3.54 9.72 2.43
N LEU A 86 4.47 9.40 1.53
CA LEU A 86 5.75 8.82 1.89
C LEU A 86 6.62 9.79 2.71
N SER A 87 6.67 11.07 2.32
CA SER A 87 7.38 12.10 3.09
C SER A 87 6.84 12.20 4.52
N TYR A 88 5.51 12.20 4.69
CA TYR A 88 4.90 12.24 6.01
C TYR A 88 5.22 10.99 6.85
N SER A 89 5.18 9.79 6.24
CA SER A 89 5.58 8.54 6.88
C SER A 89 7.03 8.59 7.42
N ILE A 90 7.97 9.07 6.61
CA ILE A 90 9.39 9.17 6.97
C ILE A 90 9.59 10.22 8.08
N LYS A 91 8.90 11.36 8.02
CA LYS A 91 8.95 12.39 9.07
C LYS A 91 8.49 11.84 10.42
N LEU A 92 7.43 11.03 10.44
CA LEU A 92 6.90 10.41 11.66
C LEU A 92 7.83 9.32 12.22
N TYR A 93 8.49 8.55 11.35
CA TYR A 93 9.37 7.46 11.78
C TYR A 93 10.56 7.26 10.81
N PRO A 94 11.67 8.00 11.00
CA PRO A 94 12.79 8.05 10.05
C PRO A 94 13.45 6.70 9.76
N LYS A 95 13.44 5.77 10.73
CA LYS A 95 14.00 4.42 10.57
C LYS A 95 13.34 3.64 9.42
N PHE A 96 12.15 4.02 8.96
CA PHE A 96 11.51 3.40 7.79
C PHE A 96 12.25 3.65 6.48
N LEU A 97 13.09 4.69 6.38
CA LEU A 97 13.95 4.90 5.20
C LEU A 97 14.80 3.67 4.88
N LEU A 98 15.26 2.96 5.90
CA LEU A 98 16.12 1.78 5.78
C LEU A 98 15.35 0.50 5.46
N SER A 99 14.02 0.53 5.49
CA SER A 99 13.22 -0.65 5.22
C SER A 99 13.17 -0.96 3.73
N LYS A 100 13.29 -2.24 3.37
CA LYS A 100 13.22 -2.72 1.99
C LYS A 100 11.94 -2.25 1.28
N GLU A 101 10.82 -2.20 2.00
CA GLU A 101 9.55 -1.72 1.44
C GLU A 101 9.61 -0.24 1.06
N THR A 102 10.09 0.64 1.95
CA THR A 102 10.21 2.07 1.67
C THR A 102 11.18 2.33 0.52
N ILE A 103 12.34 1.66 0.50
CA ILE A 103 13.32 1.78 -0.59
C ILE A 103 12.69 1.43 -1.94
N ARG A 104 11.90 0.35 -2.01
CA ARG A 104 11.18 -0.02 -3.25
C ARG A 104 10.17 1.05 -3.68
N ILE A 105 9.42 1.64 -2.75
CA ILE A 105 8.48 2.72 -3.07
C ILE A 105 9.25 3.94 -3.61
N ILE A 106 10.37 4.31 -2.98
CA ILE A 106 11.23 5.41 -3.44
C ILE A 106 11.73 5.14 -4.85
N LEU A 107 12.26 3.94 -5.13
CA LEU A 107 12.73 3.56 -6.46
C LEU A 107 11.61 3.68 -7.51
N LYS A 108 10.41 3.18 -7.23
CA LYS A 108 9.26 3.34 -8.14
C LYS A 108 8.93 4.81 -8.38
N LEU A 109 8.93 5.64 -7.35
CA LEU A 109 8.67 7.08 -7.48
C LEU A 109 9.74 7.79 -8.31
N LEU A 110 11.01 7.43 -8.15
CA LEU A 110 12.10 7.99 -8.96
C LEU A 110 11.96 7.60 -10.42
N ILE A 111 11.68 6.32 -10.71
CA ILE A 111 11.44 5.83 -12.07
C ILE A 111 10.27 6.59 -12.72
N LEU A 112 9.15 6.73 -12.02
CA LEU A 112 7.96 7.41 -12.53
C LEU A 112 8.17 8.92 -12.74
N LYS A 113 9.06 9.56 -11.98
CA LYS A 113 9.37 10.99 -12.15
C LYS A 113 10.37 11.26 -13.27
N LEU A 114 11.31 10.34 -13.49
CA LEU A 114 12.45 10.55 -14.40
C LEU A 114 12.21 9.99 -15.79
N MET A 115 11.34 9.00 -15.94
CA MET A 115 11.17 8.25 -17.19
C MET A 115 9.79 8.49 -17.82
N PRO A 116 9.67 8.44 -19.16
CA PRO A 116 8.38 8.39 -19.82
C PRO A 116 7.54 7.22 -19.32
N LYS A 117 6.23 7.45 -19.09
CA LYS A 117 5.31 6.49 -18.44
C LYS A 117 5.33 5.08 -19.06
N LYS A 118 5.47 4.99 -20.39
CA LYS A 118 5.59 3.71 -21.11
C LYS A 118 6.81 2.89 -20.67
N ILE A 119 7.99 3.52 -20.62
CA ILE A 119 9.24 2.85 -20.22
C ILE A 119 9.25 2.57 -18.71
N ALA A 120 8.72 3.50 -17.92
CA ALA A 120 8.59 3.35 -16.47
C ALA A 120 7.76 2.10 -16.10
N GLY A 121 6.64 1.87 -16.80
CA GLY A 121 5.78 0.70 -16.60
C GLY A 121 6.55 -0.62 -16.79
N HIS A 122 7.22 -0.78 -17.94
CA HIS A 122 8.03 -1.98 -18.22
C HIS A 122 9.15 -2.20 -17.20
N LEU A 123 9.86 -1.14 -16.80
CA LEU A 123 10.94 -1.27 -15.84
C LEU A 123 10.43 -1.67 -14.45
N ILE A 124 9.30 -1.09 -14.01
CA ILE A 124 8.66 -1.46 -12.75
C ILE A 124 8.20 -2.92 -12.77
N GLU A 125 7.72 -3.43 -13.91
CA GLU A 125 7.32 -4.83 -14.06
C GLU A 125 8.50 -5.78 -13.92
N ILE A 126 9.62 -5.49 -14.61
CA ILE A 126 10.85 -6.29 -14.55
C ILE A 126 11.40 -6.33 -13.12
N ILE A 127 11.45 -5.18 -12.45
CA ILE A 127 11.88 -5.08 -11.05
C ILE A 127 10.90 -5.85 -10.14
N GLY A 128 9.59 -5.74 -10.40
CA GLY A 128 8.54 -6.42 -9.65
C GLY A 128 8.63 -7.94 -9.74
N LYS A 129 9.01 -8.50 -10.90
CA LYS A 129 9.26 -9.94 -11.08
C LYS A 129 10.45 -10.44 -10.27
N LYS A 130 11.51 -9.63 -10.15
CA LYS A 130 12.73 -9.99 -9.38
C LYS A 130 12.61 -9.71 -7.87
N MET A 131 11.70 -8.82 -7.47
CA MET A 131 11.48 -8.42 -6.08
C MET A 131 9.98 -8.21 -5.81
N PRO A 132 9.18 -9.29 -5.74
CA PRO A 132 7.75 -9.18 -5.48
C PRO A 132 7.50 -8.53 -4.11
N LEU A 133 6.59 -7.58 -4.07
CA LEU A 133 5.95 -7.19 -2.80
C LEU A 133 5.09 -8.38 -2.37
N VAL A 134 4.87 -8.54 -1.05
CA VAL A 134 3.90 -9.52 -0.55
C VAL A 134 2.63 -9.43 -1.42
N SER A 135 2.27 -10.59 -1.95
CA SER A 135 1.54 -10.86 -3.19
C SER A 135 0.44 -9.88 -3.55
N VAL A 136 0.69 -9.07 -4.57
CA VAL A 136 -0.37 -8.60 -5.47
C VAL A 136 0.18 -8.84 -6.86
N ASP A 137 -0.40 -9.80 -7.58
CA ASP A 137 -0.01 -10.16 -8.94
C ASP A 137 0.03 -8.92 -9.84
N ASN A 138 1.21 -8.66 -10.42
CA ASN A 138 1.44 -7.62 -11.42
C ASN A 138 0.90 -8.08 -12.79
N GLN A 139 -0.39 -8.40 -12.90
CA GLN A 139 -1.03 -8.71 -14.19
C GLN A 139 -1.94 -7.57 -14.64
N ILE A 140 -1.38 -6.39 -14.91
CA ILE A 140 -2.05 -5.38 -15.75
C ILE A 140 -0.98 -4.52 -16.45
N ILE A 141 -0.28 -5.09 -17.46
CA ILE A 141 0.34 -4.31 -18.55
C ILE A 141 0.13 -5.06 -19.90
N SER A 142 -1.01 -5.71 -20.10
CA SER A 142 -1.31 -6.37 -21.40
C SER A 142 -2.62 -5.98 -22.05
N GLU A 143 -3.29 -4.93 -21.57
CA GLU A 143 -4.48 -4.40 -22.24
C GLU A 143 -4.47 -2.87 -22.15
N HIS A 144 -3.75 -2.25 -23.08
CA HIS A 144 -4.09 -1.02 -23.80
C HIS A 144 -2.98 -0.69 -24.82
#